data_AF-A0A7J2RGS0-F1
#
_entry.id   AF-A0A7J2RGS0-F1
#
_cell.length_a   1.000
_cell.length_b   1.000
_cell.length_c   1.000
_cell.angle_alpha   90.00
_cell.angle_beta   90.00
_cell.angle_gamma   90.00
#
_symmetry.space_group_name_H-M   'P 1'
#
loop_
_entity.id
_entity.type
_entity.pdbx_description
1 polymer ?
#
loop_
_entity_poly.entity_id
_entity_poly.type
_entity_poly.pdbx_seq_one_letter_code
_entity_poly.pdbx_strand_id
1 'polypeptide(L)'
;LNNPTIPATYTCLAAIIGCLKKIGVTKSDNIIIACDKGSWRKDFSKEYKADRAEKRKKSPIDWQSEFEKMNQLLQTLDLSTIFHVIKLPKIEADDIASVCCRVFKDSEIVLVSYDEDWQLLWNYPNVKIFTPTTFITSNDNIITFSDSYFF
;
A
#
# COMPACT_ATOMS: atom_id res chain seq x y z
N LEU A 1 -12.49 10.06 -6.37
CA LEU A 1 -12.66 9.36 -7.66
C LEU A 1 -13.49 10.24 -8.59
N ASN A 2 -12.88 10.90 -9.59
CA ASN A 2 -13.56 11.91 -10.42
C ASN A 2 -14.42 11.33 -11.55
N ASN A 3 -14.54 10.01 -11.68
CA ASN A 3 -15.44 9.36 -12.63
C ASN A 3 -16.01 8.05 -12.03
N PRO A 4 -17.32 7.98 -11.72
CA PRO A 4 -17.94 6.82 -11.08
C PRO A 4 -18.05 5.60 -12.00
N THR A 5 -17.76 5.73 -13.29
CA THR A 5 -17.84 4.63 -14.26
C THR A 5 -16.58 3.76 -14.31
N ILE A 6 -15.45 4.26 -13.78
CA ILE A 6 -14.17 3.55 -13.80
C ILE A 6 -14.09 2.70 -12.53
N PRO A 7 -13.91 1.36 -12.63
CA PRO A 7 -13.75 0.51 -11.46
C PRO A 7 -12.54 0.92 -10.63
N ALA A 8 -12.69 0.92 -9.30
CA ALA A 8 -11.60 1.24 -8.37
C ALA A 8 -10.37 0.32 -8.60
N THR A 9 -10.60 -0.94 -8.96
CA THR A 9 -9.57 -1.92 -9.31
C THR A 9 -8.73 -1.51 -10.51
N TYR A 10 -9.35 -0.93 -11.55
CA TYR A 10 -8.62 -0.42 -12.73
C TYR A 10 -7.75 0.78 -12.34
N THR A 11 -8.31 1.73 -11.58
CA THR A 11 -7.55 2.90 -11.11
C THR A 11 -6.38 2.49 -10.23
N CYS A 12 -6.59 1.54 -9.32
CA CYS A 12 -5.53 0.94 -8.50
C CYS A 12 -4.40 0.37 -9.36
N LEU A 13 -4.72 -0.52 -10.30
CA LEU A 13 -3.72 -1.17 -11.15
C LEU A 13 -2.95 -0.14 -11.99
N ALA A 14 -3.65 0.83 -12.58
CA ALA A 14 -3.04 1.90 -13.34
C ALA A 14 -2.10 2.76 -12.48
N ALA A 15 -2.47 3.04 -11.22
CA ALA A 15 -1.64 3.78 -10.29
C ALA A 15 -0.36 3.01 -9.92
N ILE A 16 -0.48 1.71 -9.60
CA ILE A 16 0.68 0.84 -9.31
C ILE A 16 1.63 0.84 -10.52
N ILE A 17 1.13 0.55 -11.72
CA ILE A 17 1.94 0.54 -12.95
C ILE A 17 2.59 1.90 -13.20
N GLY A 18 1.85 2.99 -12.97
CA GLY A 18 2.37 4.35 -13.12
C GLY A 18 3.54 4.65 -12.16
N CYS A 19 3.44 4.22 -10.90
CA CYS A 19 4.50 4.36 -9.92
C CYS A 19 5.73 3.53 -10.29
N LEU A 20 5.54 2.25 -10.63
CA LEU A 20 6.63 1.35 -11.05
C LEU A 20 7.40 1.91 -12.26
N LYS A 21 6.69 2.46 -13.25
CA LYS A 21 7.32 3.13 -14.40
C LYS A 21 8.13 4.37 -14.01
N LYS A 22 7.61 5.18 -13.10
CA LYS A 22 8.30 6.40 -12.62
C LYS A 22 9.54 6.08 -11.78
N ILE A 23 9.47 5.05 -10.94
CA ILE A 23 10.59 4.58 -10.11
C ILE A 23 11.69 3.96 -10.99
N GLY A 24 11.31 3.34 -12.13
CA GLY A 24 12.24 2.75 -13.07
C GLY A 24 12.60 1.31 -12.71
N VAL A 25 11.60 0.52 -12.29
CA VAL A 25 11.82 -0.84 -11.79
C VAL A 25 12.30 -1.81 -12.86
N THR A 26 13.10 -2.77 -12.44
CA THR A 26 13.62 -3.87 -13.24
C THR A 26 13.06 -5.21 -12.75
N LYS A 27 13.45 -6.31 -13.41
CA LYS A 27 13.00 -7.65 -13.01
C LYS A 27 13.72 -8.20 -11.78
N SER A 28 14.86 -7.61 -11.38
CA SER A 28 15.59 -7.99 -10.16
C SER A 28 15.00 -7.37 -8.90
N ASP A 29 14.11 -6.37 -9.04
CA ASP A 29 13.49 -5.68 -7.92
C ASP A 29 12.44 -6.55 -7.23
N ASN A 30 12.39 -6.44 -5.90
CA ASN A 30 11.35 -7.09 -5.10
C ASN A 30 10.19 -6.10 -4.88
N ILE A 31 9.00 -6.48 -5.32
CA ILE A 31 7.81 -5.63 -5.21
C ILE A 31 6.89 -6.22 -4.14
N ILE A 32 6.66 -5.46 -3.07
CA ILE A 32 5.83 -5.85 -1.94
C ILE A 32 4.60 -4.93 -1.89
N ILE A 33 3.40 -5.51 -1.80
CA ILE A 33 2.17 -4.77 -1.57
C ILE A 33 1.72 -5.03 -0.13
N ALA A 34 1.90 -4.03 0.73
CA ALA A 34 1.49 -4.09 2.12
C ALA A 34 0.03 -3.68 2.26
N CYS A 35 -0.79 -4.55 2.87
CA CYS A 35 -2.21 -4.31 3.04
C CYS A 35 -2.66 -4.34 4.51
N ASP A 36 -3.47 -3.36 4.91
CA ASP A 36 -4.26 -3.35 6.13
C ASP A 36 -5.21 -4.55 6.19
N LYS A 37 -5.22 -5.24 7.33
CA LYS A 37 -6.29 -6.19 7.69
C LYS A 37 -6.65 -6.04 9.16
N GLY A 38 -7.19 -4.87 9.48
CA GLY A 38 -7.51 -4.48 10.85
C GLY A 38 -6.30 -3.90 11.56
N SER A 39 -6.40 -3.75 12.88
CA SER A 39 -5.39 -3.06 13.66
C SER A 39 -5.31 -3.64 15.05
N TRP A 40 -4.11 -4.02 15.49
CA TRP A 40 -3.82 -4.46 16.84
C TRP A 40 -4.04 -3.32 17.84
N ARG A 41 -3.93 -2.06 17.39
CA ARG A 41 -4.19 -0.86 18.20
C ARG A 41 -5.63 -0.84 18.76
N LYS A 42 -6.59 -1.51 18.11
CA LYS A 42 -7.97 -1.66 18.60
C LYS A 42 -8.11 -2.53 19.84
N ASP A 43 -7.17 -3.44 20.07
CA ASP A 43 -7.16 -4.26 21.28
C ASP A 43 -6.82 -3.38 22.52
N PHE A 44 -6.20 -2.21 22.32
CA PHE A 44 -5.85 -1.25 23.36
C PHE A 44 -6.79 -0.04 23.43
N SER A 45 -7.23 0.48 22.28
CA SER A 45 -8.18 1.59 22.18
C SER A 45 -9.32 1.24 21.23
N LYS A 46 -10.50 0.95 21.80
CA LYS A 46 -11.68 0.55 21.03
C LYS A 46 -12.17 1.61 20.06
N GLU A 47 -11.90 2.89 20.36
CA GLU A 47 -12.31 4.04 19.54
C GLU A 47 -11.36 4.29 18.36
N TYR A 48 -10.22 3.58 18.30
CA TYR A 48 -9.23 3.75 17.25
C TYR A 48 -9.81 3.49 15.86
N LYS A 49 -9.78 4.51 14.99
CA LYS A 49 -10.36 4.53 13.64
C LYS A 49 -11.87 4.21 13.58
N ALA A 50 -12.62 4.42 14.67
CA ALA A 50 -14.08 4.22 14.71
C ALA A 50 -14.81 5.08 13.67
N ASP A 51 -14.38 6.34 13.49
CA ASP A 51 -14.93 7.26 12.49
C ASP A 51 -14.87 6.72 11.06
N ARG A 52 -13.83 5.94 10.72
CA ARG A 52 -13.71 5.34 9.38
C ARG A 52 -14.80 4.31 9.14
N ALA A 53 -15.25 3.60 10.18
CA ALA A 53 -16.36 2.66 10.06
C ALA A 53 -17.70 3.38 9.95
N GLU A 54 -17.90 4.47 10.71
CA GLU A 54 -19.10 5.30 10.60
C GLU A 54 -19.24 5.98 9.24
N LYS A 55 -18.16 6.57 8.71
CA LYS A 55 -18.14 7.18 7.38
C LYS A 55 -18.51 6.18 6.29
N ARG A 56 -18.06 4.93 6.41
CA ARG A 56 -18.43 3.84 5.49
C ARG A 56 -19.93 3.53 5.54
N LYS A 57 -20.52 3.42 6.74
CA LYS A 57 -21.96 3.19 6.91
C LYS A 57 -22.83 4.32 6.35
N LYS A 58 -22.34 5.56 6.39
CA LYS A 58 -23.03 6.75 5.88
C LYS A 58 -22.86 6.95 4.36
N SER A 59 -21.99 6.18 3.71
CA SER A 59 -21.70 6.29 2.28
C SER A 59 -22.73 5.53 1.44
N PRO A 60 -23.10 6.02 0.24
CA PRO A 60 -23.92 5.26 -0.71
C PRO A 60 -23.17 4.12 -1.40
N ILE A 61 -21.85 3.99 -1.19
CA ILE A 61 -21.00 2.97 -1.81
C ILE A 61 -21.17 1.64 -1.08
N ASP A 62 -21.38 0.56 -1.84
CA ASP A 62 -21.29 -0.82 -1.33
C ASP A 62 -19.83 -1.18 -1.07
N TRP A 63 -19.33 -0.77 0.09
CA TRP A 63 -17.96 -1.05 0.50
C TRP A 63 -17.64 -2.53 0.58
N GLN A 64 -18.62 -3.39 0.92
CA GLN A 64 -18.37 -4.83 1.01
C GLN A 64 -18.01 -5.40 -0.36
N SER A 65 -18.79 -5.05 -1.39
CA SER A 65 -18.49 -5.44 -2.77
C SER A 65 -17.16 -4.85 -3.26
N GLU A 66 -16.87 -3.58 -2.95
CA GLU A 66 -15.60 -2.96 -3.34
C GLU A 66 -14.38 -3.61 -2.65
N PHE A 67 -14.48 -3.94 -1.36
CA PHE A 67 -13.44 -4.70 -0.66
C PHE A 67 -13.22 -6.08 -1.29
N GLU A 68 -14.29 -6.76 -1.68
CA GLU A 68 -14.20 -8.06 -2.34
C GLU A 68 -13.49 -7.98 -3.69
N LYS A 69 -13.87 -7.03 -4.56
CA LYS A 69 -13.20 -6.78 -5.85
C LYS A 69 -11.72 -6.45 -5.67
N MET A 70 -11.39 -5.62 -4.69
CA MET A 70 -10.00 -5.27 -4.38
C MET A 70 -9.21 -6.47 -3.87
N ASN A 71 -9.79 -7.31 -3.01
CA ASN A 71 -9.14 -8.55 -2.55
C ASN A 71 -8.88 -9.52 -3.72
N GLN A 72 -9.84 -9.66 -4.64
CA GLN A 72 -9.67 -10.49 -5.83
C GLN A 72 -8.54 -9.96 -6.75
N LEU A 73 -8.45 -8.64 -6.94
CA LEU A 73 -7.34 -8.02 -7.68
C LEU A 73 -6.00 -8.34 -7.01
N LEU A 74 -5.88 -8.10 -5.70
CA LEU A 74 -4.66 -8.35 -4.94
C LEU A 74 -4.25 -9.83 -5.02
N GLN A 75 -5.19 -10.75 -4.85
CA GLN A 75 -4.93 -12.19 -5.01
C GLN A 75 -4.46 -12.53 -6.43
N THR A 76 -5.07 -11.92 -7.45
CA THR A 76 -4.65 -12.12 -8.84
C THR A 76 -3.23 -11.63 -9.05
N LEU A 77 -2.86 -10.46 -8.50
CA LEU A 77 -1.51 -9.91 -8.62
C LEU A 77 -0.48 -10.82 -7.95
N ASP A 78 -0.75 -11.31 -6.74
CA ASP A 78 0.13 -12.21 -5.99
C ASP A 78 0.37 -13.54 -6.74
N LEU A 79 -0.66 -14.08 -7.40
CA LEU A 79 -0.59 -15.37 -8.10
C LEU A 79 -0.01 -15.29 -9.52
N SER A 80 -0.12 -14.12 -10.18
CA SER A 80 0.19 -13.98 -11.62
C SER A 80 1.38 -13.09 -11.93
N THR A 81 1.97 -12.43 -10.94
CA THR A 81 3.08 -11.49 -11.13
C THR A 81 4.25 -11.81 -10.19
N ILE A 82 5.29 -10.97 -10.22
CA ILE A 82 6.41 -11.02 -9.26
C ILE A 82 6.09 -10.26 -7.96
N PHE A 83 4.88 -9.73 -7.82
CA PHE A 83 4.51 -8.96 -6.63
C PHE A 83 4.23 -9.91 -5.47
N HIS A 84 4.63 -9.50 -4.27
CA HIS A 84 4.35 -10.20 -3.02
C HIS A 84 3.32 -9.42 -2.22
N VAL A 85 2.11 -9.94 -2.11
CA VAL A 85 1.02 -9.31 -1.35
C VAL A 85 1.05 -9.78 0.09
N ILE A 86 1.33 -8.86 1.02
CA ILE A 86 1.36 -9.15 2.46
C ILE A 86 0.12 -8.55 3.11
N LYS A 87 -0.74 -9.42 3.66
CA LYS A 87 -1.99 -9.02 4.32
C LYS A 87 -2.27 -9.88 5.56
N LEU A 88 -1.88 -9.38 6.73
CA LEU A 88 -1.87 -10.13 7.99
C LEU A 88 -2.97 -9.64 8.96
N PRO A 89 -3.69 -10.55 9.65
CA PRO A 89 -4.78 -10.17 10.54
C PRO A 89 -4.29 -9.28 11.68
N LYS A 90 -5.05 -8.21 11.96
CA LYS A 90 -4.74 -7.18 12.96
C LYS A 90 -3.47 -6.36 12.68
N ILE A 91 -2.88 -6.47 11.50
CA ILE A 91 -1.69 -5.72 11.14
C ILE A 91 -2.06 -4.67 10.08
N GLU A 92 -1.50 -3.48 10.24
CA GLU A 92 -1.65 -2.37 9.30
C GLU A 92 -0.47 -2.34 8.31
N ALA A 93 -0.65 -1.66 7.16
CA ALA A 93 0.37 -1.59 6.12
C ALA A 93 1.64 -0.84 6.58
N ASP A 94 1.50 0.14 7.47
CA ASP A 94 2.62 0.86 8.11
C ASP A 94 3.49 -0.09 8.95
N ASP A 95 2.87 -1.01 9.69
CA ASP A 95 3.57 -2.02 10.48
C ASP A 95 4.40 -2.94 9.57
N ILE A 96 3.82 -3.40 8.45
CA ILE A 96 4.50 -4.24 7.46
C ILE A 96 5.69 -3.49 6.85
N ALA A 97 5.48 -2.24 6.40
CA ALA A 97 6.53 -1.41 5.83
C ALA A 97 7.69 -1.20 6.81
N SER A 98 7.39 -0.94 8.09
CA SER A 98 8.41 -0.79 9.14
C SER A 98 9.23 -2.07 9.35
N VAL A 99 8.62 -3.25 9.23
CA VAL A 99 9.33 -4.52 9.29
C VAL A 99 10.20 -4.72 8.06
N CYS A 100 9.69 -4.44 6.85
CA CYS A 100 10.47 -4.50 5.61
C CYS A 100 11.72 -3.62 5.69
N CYS A 101 11.61 -2.39 6.20
CA CYS A 101 12.74 -1.49 6.41
C CYS A 101 13.86 -2.10 7.27
N ARG A 102 13.50 -2.91 8.27
CA ARG A 102 14.47 -3.55 9.16
C ARG A 102 15.06 -4.82 8.59
N VAL A 103 14.23 -5.64 7.94
CA VAL A 103 14.65 -6.92 7.34
C VAL A 103 15.61 -6.68 6.18
N PHE A 104 15.32 -5.68 5.35
CA PHE A 104 16.09 -5.35 4.15
C PHE A 104 17.01 -4.15 4.34
N LYS A 105 17.55 -3.98 5.55
CA LYS A 105 18.44 -2.87 5.92
C LYS A 105 19.66 -2.70 5.00
N ASP A 106 20.08 -3.77 4.33
CA ASP A 106 21.25 -3.82 3.44
C ASP A 106 20.88 -3.56 1.96
N SER A 107 19.61 -3.28 1.67
CA SER A 107 19.08 -2.97 0.33
C SER A 107 18.48 -1.58 0.27
N GLU A 108 18.44 -0.98 -0.91
CA GLU A 108 17.69 0.26 -1.13
C GLU A 108 16.18 -0.05 -1.10
N ILE A 109 15.43 0.76 -0.36
CA ILE A 109 13.99 0.58 -0.17
C ILE A 109 13.29 1.84 -0.64
N VAL A 110 12.34 1.67 -1.55
CA VAL A 110 11.46 2.74 -2.02
C VAL A 110 10.05 2.48 -1.49
N LEU A 111 9.68 3.27 -0.48
CA LEU A 111 8.35 3.24 0.08
C LEU A 111 7.41 4.10 -0.77
N VAL A 112 6.32 3.51 -1.24
CA VAL A 112 5.34 4.16 -2.12
C VAL A 112 4.05 4.38 -1.33
N SER A 113 3.82 5.63 -0.91
CA SER A 113 2.70 6.02 -0.07
C SER A 113 2.27 7.47 -0.29
N TYR A 114 0.97 7.74 -0.14
CA TYR A 114 0.42 9.08 0.07
C TYR A 114 0.34 9.47 1.55
N ASP A 115 0.50 8.50 2.44
CA ASP A 115 0.40 8.72 3.88
C ASP A 115 1.68 9.36 4.41
N GLU A 116 1.53 10.54 5.02
CA GLU A 116 2.63 11.28 5.64
C GLU A 116 3.18 10.54 6.87
N ASP A 117 2.43 9.62 7.49
CA ASP A 117 2.89 8.84 8.63
C ASP A 117 4.13 7.99 8.29
N TRP A 118 4.33 7.66 7.01
CA TRP A 118 5.50 6.93 6.53
C TRP A 118 6.78 7.78 6.53
N GLN A 119 6.68 9.10 6.65
CA GLN A 119 7.85 10.00 6.79
C GLN A 119 8.68 9.68 8.02
N LEU A 120 8.09 9.10 9.07
CA LEU A 120 8.81 8.63 10.25
C LEU A 120 9.87 7.57 9.92
N LEU A 121 9.71 6.85 8.80
CA LEU A 121 10.66 5.84 8.32
C LEU A 121 11.85 6.44 7.56
N TRP A 122 11.87 7.74 7.28
CA TRP A 122 13.03 8.40 6.65
C TRP A 122 14.28 8.42 7.56
N ASN A 123 14.13 8.11 8.85
CA ASN A 123 15.29 7.94 9.72
C ASN A 123 16.22 6.77 9.30
N TYR A 124 15.74 5.85 8.45
CA TYR A 124 16.57 4.79 7.88
C TYR A 124 17.33 5.31 6.65
N PRO A 125 18.68 5.21 6.62
CA PRO A 125 19.50 5.80 5.55
C PRO A 125 19.29 5.14 4.18
N ASN A 126 18.82 3.89 4.17
CA ASN A 126 18.55 3.11 2.97
C ASN A 126 17.09 3.24 2.47
N VAL A 127 16.29 4.11 3.08
CA VAL A 127 14.86 4.30 2.74
C VAL A 127 14.64 5.61 1.97
N LYS A 128 13.98 5.49 0.82
CA LYS A 128 13.45 6.61 0.02
C LYS A 128 11.93 6.53 0.03
N ILE A 129 11.27 7.69 0.08
CA ILE A 129 9.81 7.77 0.03
C ILE A 129 9.42 8.38 -1.31
N PHE A 130 8.57 7.67 -2.04
CA PHE A 130 8.00 8.09 -3.31
C PHE A 130 6.50 8.31 -3.12
N THR A 131 6.09 9.57 -3.19
CA THR A 131 4.67 9.92 -3.31
C THR A 131 4.40 10.21 -4.79
N PRO A 132 3.29 9.75 -5.41
CA PRO A 132 3.09 9.84 -6.86
C PRO A 132 3.03 11.24 -7.47
N THR A 133 3.11 12.29 -6.64
CA THR A 133 3.27 13.71 -6.97
C THR A 133 4.73 14.21 -7.02
N THR A 134 5.71 13.46 -6.52
CA THR A 134 7.11 13.89 -6.37
C THR A 134 8.08 12.82 -6.92
N PHE A 135 9.15 13.24 -7.60
CA PHE A 135 10.11 12.37 -8.30
C PHE A 135 11.41 12.16 -7.53
N ILE A 136 11.91 10.91 -7.45
CA ILE A 136 13.34 10.57 -7.26
C ILE A 136 13.64 9.26 -8.00
N THR A 137 14.80 9.18 -8.66
CA THR A 137 15.35 8.03 -9.41
C THR A 137 16.29 7.17 -8.55
N SER A 138 16.31 5.82 -8.72
CA SER A 138 17.55 4.99 -8.87
C SER A 138 17.31 3.47 -8.80
N ASN A 139 18.41 2.71 -8.94
CA ASN A 139 18.55 1.28 -9.26
C ASN A 139 18.43 0.30 -8.07
N ASP A 140 17.93 -0.91 -8.37
CA ASP A 140 17.78 -2.10 -7.50
C ASP A 140 17.09 -1.83 -6.15
N ASN A 141 15.75 -1.86 -6.15
CA ASN A 141 14.89 -1.42 -5.06
C ASN A 141 13.94 -2.50 -4.53
N ILE A 142 13.65 -2.41 -3.23
CA ILE A 142 12.45 -3.01 -2.64
C ILE A 142 11.35 -1.97 -2.60
N ILE A 143 10.25 -2.26 -3.28
CA ILE A 143 9.16 -1.31 -3.41
C ILE A 143 7.99 -1.75 -2.57
N THR A 144 7.64 -0.97 -1.56
CA THR A 144 6.49 -1.27 -0.70
C THR A 144 5.34 -0.31 -1.01
N PHE A 145 4.21 -0.83 -1.50
CA PHE A 145 2.98 -0.06 -1.65
C PHE A 145 2.13 -0.14 -0.38
N SER A 146 1.61 0.99 0.07
CA SER A 146 0.49 0.98 1.03
C SER A 146 -0.83 0.68 0.31
N ASP A 147 -1.77 0.04 0.99
CA ASP A 147 -3.14 -0.14 0.52
C ASP A 147 -4.06 1.07 0.76
N SER A 148 -3.57 2.10 1.44
CA SER A 148 -4.20 3.42 1.47
C SER A 148 -4.35 4.07 0.08
N TYR A 149 -3.70 3.50 -0.96
CA TYR A 149 -3.97 3.80 -2.37
C TYR A 149 -5.36 3.38 -2.86
N PHE A 150 -6.01 2.46 -2.15
CA PHE A 150 -7.14 1.70 -2.68
C PHE A 150 -8.51 2.15 -2.14
N PHE A 151 -8.53 3.12 -1.21
CA PHE A 151 -9.74 3.62 -0.56
C PHE A 151 -9.74 5.15 -0.39
#